data_AF-A0A6P7GSB6-F1
#
_entry.id   AF-A0A6P7GSB6-F1
#
_cell.length_a   1.000
_cell.length_b   1.000
_cell.length_c   1.000
_cell.angle_alpha   90.00
_cell.angle_beta   90.00
_cell.angle_gamma   90.00
#
_symmetry.space_group_name_H-M   'P 1'
#
loop_
_entity.id
_entity.type
_entity.pdbx_description
1 polymer ?
#
loop_
_entity_poly.entity_id
_entity_poly.type
_entity_poly.pdbx_seq_one_letter_code
_entity_poly.pdbx_strand_id
1 'polypeptide(L)' 'MDATANDVPSNFEVRGFPTIFWVPKNSKDSPVTYEGGRDVDDFVKYVAKHATNELKGYDRSGSPKEGKTEL' A
#
# COMPACT_ATOMS: atom_id res chain seq x y z
N MET A 1 -5.63 10.21 5.67
CA MET A 1 -6.92 10.91 5.63
C MET A 1 -7.64 10.62 6.94
N ASP A 2 -8.14 11.63 7.62
CA ASP A 2 -8.99 11.44 8.81
C ASP A 2 -10.43 11.26 8.35
N ALA A 3 -10.94 10.02 8.38
CA ALA A 3 -12.30 9.71 7.92
C ALA A 3 -13.38 10.10 8.94
N THR A 4 -13.03 10.54 10.14
CA THR A 4 -14.01 11.09 11.11
C THR A 4 -14.31 12.56 10.85
N ALA A 5 -13.37 13.27 10.22
CA ALA A 5 -13.45 14.70 9.94
C ALA A 5 -13.66 15.02 8.44
N ASN A 6 -13.70 14.02 7.56
CA ASN A 6 -13.83 14.22 6.11
C ASN A 6 -14.81 13.20 5.50
N ASP A 7 -15.53 13.63 4.47
CA ASP A 7 -16.35 12.73 3.65
C ASP A 7 -15.47 11.72 2.90
N VAL A 8 -15.85 10.46 3.01
CA VAL A 8 -15.16 9.35 2.34
C VAL A 8 -15.90 9.01 1.04
N PRO A 9 -15.20 8.96 -0.12
CA PRO A 9 -15.83 8.58 -1.37
C PRO A 9 -16.43 7.16 -1.30
N SER A 10 -17.55 6.93 -2.00
CA SER A 10 -18.35 5.69 -1.88
C SER A 10 -17.61 4.40 -2.27
N ASN A 11 -16.53 4.49 -3.03
CA ASN A 11 -15.68 3.35 -3.35
C ASN A 11 -14.77 2.91 -2.20
N PHE A 12 -14.66 3.69 -1.11
CA PHE A 12 -13.88 3.34 0.09
C PHE A 12 -14.83 2.98 1.24
N GLU A 13 -15.00 1.68 1.49
CA GLU A 13 -15.89 1.20 2.55
C GLU A 13 -15.18 1.15 3.91
N VAL A 14 -15.28 2.21 4.70
CA VAL A 14 -14.69 2.29 6.04
C VAL A 14 -15.61 1.65 7.08
N ARG A 15 -15.26 0.44 7.54
CA ARG A 15 -16.04 -0.30 8.56
C ARG A 15 -15.54 -0.11 9.99
N GLY A 16 -14.33 0.40 10.18
CA GLY A 16 -13.69 0.55 11.47
C GLY A 16 -12.36 1.29 11.36
N PHE A 17 -11.58 1.36 12.43
CA PHE A 17 -10.33 2.11 12.44
C PHE A 17 -9.14 1.32 13.02
N PRO A 18 -7.94 1.49 12.44
CA PRO A 18 -7.69 2.04 11.10
C PRO A 18 -8.15 1.06 9.99
N THR A 19 -8.59 1.59 8.86
CA THR A 19 -8.77 0.84 7.59
C THR A 19 -7.78 1.38 6.57
N ILE A 20 -7.09 0.47 5.87
CA ILE A 20 -6.05 0.80 4.90
C ILE A 20 -6.50 0.29 3.54
N PHE A 21 -6.36 1.12 2.51
CA PHE A 21 -6.67 0.77 1.13
C PHE A 21 -5.46 0.96 0.22
N TRP A 22 -5.29 0.03 -0.72
CA TRP A 22 -4.36 0.14 -1.84
C TRP A 22 -5.12 0.58 -3.09
N VAL A 23 -4.63 1.63 -3.75
CA VAL A 23 -5.21 2.15 -4.99
C VAL A 23 -4.20 1.96 -6.12
N PRO A 24 -4.36 0.94 -6.97
CA PRO A 24 -3.43 0.71 -8.08
C PRO A 24 -3.45 1.88 -9.07
N LYS A 25 -2.29 2.22 -9.65
CA LYS A 25 -2.15 3.31 -10.64
C LYS A 25 -3.18 3.22 -11.78
N ASN A 26 -3.43 2.00 -12.25
CA ASN A 26 -4.28 1.71 -13.40
C ASN A 26 -5.74 1.40 -13.02
N SER A 27 -6.08 1.42 -11.72
CA SER A 27 -7.40 1.03 -11.20
C SER A 27 -7.81 1.95 -10.06
N LYS A 28 -7.94 3.25 -10.36
CA LYS A 28 -8.24 4.27 -9.34
C LYS A 28 -9.64 4.14 -8.75
N ASP A 29 -10.59 3.64 -9.55
CA ASP A 29 -11.99 3.46 -9.16
C ASP A 29 -12.22 2.18 -8.36
N SER A 30 -11.20 1.32 -8.22
CA SER A 30 -11.30 0.03 -7.54
C SER A 30 -10.22 -0.09 -6.46
N PRO A 31 -10.37 0.65 -5.33
CA PRO A 31 -9.50 0.47 -4.18
C PRO A 31 -9.64 -0.94 -3.62
N VAL A 32 -8.52 -1.51 -3.17
CA VAL A 32 -8.45 -2.85 -2.59
C VAL A 32 -8.11 -2.71 -1.11
N THR A 33 -8.87 -3.37 -0.24
CA THR A 33 -8.58 -3.36 1.21
C THR A 33 -7.26 -4.05 1.49
N TYR A 34 -6.44 -3.43 2.33
CA TYR A 34 -5.20 -4.00 2.83
C TYR A 34 -5.48 -4.83 4.10
N GLU A 35 -5.27 -6.13 3.99
CA GLU A 35 -5.50 -7.12 5.05
C GLU A 35 -4.19 -7.67 5.64
N GLY A 36 -3.04 -7.08 5.32
CA GLY A 36 -1.72 -7.51 5.82
C GLY A 36 -1.42 -7.05 7.25
N GLY A 37 -0.27 -7.49 7.77
CA GLY A 37 0.25 -7.03 9.06
C GLY A 37 0.51 -5.53 9.08
N ARG A 38 0.51 -4.90 10.26
CA ARG A 38 0.68 -3.44 10.38
C ARG A 38 2.12 -3.05 10.73
N ASP A 39 3.05 -3.96 10.48
CA ASP A 39 4.47 -3.76 10.66
C ASP A 39 5.11 -3.23 9.37
N VAL A 40 6.24 -2.52 9.53
CA VAL A 40 6.94 -1.90 8.41
C VAL A 40 7.31 -2.93 7.33
N ASP A 41 7.75 -4.11 7.74
CA ASP A 41 8.14 -5.20 6.84
C ASP A 41 6.96 -5.70 5.99
N ASP A 42 5.77 -5.88 6.58
CA ASP A 42 4.55 -6.27 5.85
C ASP A 42 4.12 -5.21 4.84
N PHE A 43 4.26 -3.92 5.18
CA PHE A 43 4.00 -2.85 4.23
C PHE A 43 4.99 -2.87 3.07
N VAL A 44 6.29 -3.01 3.34
CA VAL A 44 7.32 -3.08 2.29
C VAL A 44 7.04 -4.23 1.34
N LYS A 45 6.77 -5.43 1.87
CA LYS A 45 6.43 -6.62 1.09
C LYS A 45 5.17 -6.41 0.25
N TYR A 46 4.12 -5.85 0.84
CA TYR A 46 2.88 -5.62 0.13
C TYR A 46 3.02 -4.59 -0.99
N VAL A 47 3.68 -3.46 -0.72
CA VAL A 47 3.90 -2.42 -1.73
C VAL A 47 4.79 -2.97 -2.84
N ALA A 48 5.88 -3.68 -2.51
CA ALA A 48 6.77 -4.28 -3.50
C ALA A 48 6.03 -5.27 -4.42
N LYS A 49 5.12 -6.06 -3.86
CA LYS A 49 4.31 -7.02 -4.60
C LYS A 49 3.29 -6.33 -5.52
N HIS A 50 2.55 -5.35 -5.02
CA HIS A 50 1.38 -4.77 -5.70
C HIS A 50 1.67 -3.47 -6.48
N ALA A 51 2.87 -2.89 -6.34
CA ALA A 51 3.28 -1.73 -7.10
C ALA A 51 3.21 -2.01 -8.61
N THR A 52 2.61 -1.09 -9.37
CA THR A 52 2.50 -1.24 -10.83
C THR A 52 3.88 -1.32 -11.48
N ASN A 53 4.80 -0.46 -11.03
CA ASN A 53 6.20 -0.50 -11.38
C ASN A 53 6.99 -1.03 -10.19
N GLU A 54 8.08 -1.74 -10.46
CA GLU A 54 8.93 -2.25 -9.40
C GLU A 54 9.58 -1.12 -8.59
N LEU A 55 9.73 -1.34 -7.28
CA LEU A 55 10.31 -0.37 -6.38
C LEU A 55 11.81 -0.18 -6.67
N LYS A 56 12.28 1.06 -6.49
CA LYS A 56 13.71 1.34 -6.51
C LYS A 56 14.33 0.79 -5.23
N GLY A 57 15.29 -0.13 -5.36
CA GLY A 57 16.01 -0.71 -4.22
C GLY A 57 15.35 -1.93 -3.57
N TYR A 58 14.13 -2.33 -3.97
CA TYR A 58 13.46 -3.54 -3.46
C TYR A 58 12.97 -4.42 -4.62
N ASP A 59 13.07 -5.73 -4.48
CA ASP A 59 12.49 -6.68 -5.42
C ASP A 59 11.02 -6.99 -5.08
N ARG A 60 10.32 -7.74 -5.94
CA ARG A 60 8.88 -8.07 -5.78
C ARG A 60 8.53 -8.85 -4.50
N SER A 61 9.51 -9.45 -3.82
CA SER A 61 9.37 -10.08 -2.51
C SER A 61 9.43 -9.10 -1.33
N GLY A 62 9.79 -7.84 -1.57
CA GLY A 62 10.04 -6.86 -0.52
C GLY A 62 11.45 -6.91 0.06
N SER A 63 12.36 -7.71 -0.52
CA SER A 63 13.76 -7.74 -0.07
C SER A 63 14.56 -6.62 -0.76
N PRO A 64 15.59 -6.06 -0.09
CA PRO A 64 16.47 -5.09 -0.72
C PRO A 64 17.21 -5.72 -1.91
N LYS A 65 17.22 -5.06 -3.06
CA LYS A 65 18.08 -5.46 -4.18
C LYS A 65 19.52 -5.13 -3.83
N GLU A 66 20.38 -6.14 -3.81
CA GLU A 66 21.82 -5.93 -3.66
C GLU A 66 22.30 -4.91 -4.70
N GLY A 67 22.72 -3.74 -4.23
CA GLY A 67 23.27 -2.72 -5.11
C GLY A 67 23.27 -1.28 -4.60
N LYS A 68 22.36 -0.81 -3.74
CA LYS A 68 22.41 0.58 -3.22
C LYS A 68 21.74 0.75 -1.85
N THR A 69 22.52 0.56 -0.78
CA THR A 69 22.25 1.18 0.54
C THR A 69 22.90 2.56 0.64
N GLU A 70 23.32 3.18 -0.46
CA GLU A 70 24.04 4.46 -0.44
C GLU A 70 23.15 5.61 -0.92
N LEU A 71 22.57 6.34 0.04
CA LEU A 71 22.55 7.81 0.24
C LEU A 71 21.42 8.21 1.19
#